data_AF-A0A7S7TP64-F1
#
_entry.id   AF-A0A7S7TP64-F1
#
_cell.length_a   1.000
_cell.length_b   1.000
_cell.length_c   1.000
_cell.angle_alpha   90.00
_cell.angle_beta   90.00
_cell.angle_gamma   90.00
#
_symmetry.space_group_name_H-M   'P 1'
#
loop_
_entity.id
_entity.type
_entity.pdbx_description
1 polymer ?
#
loop_
_entity_poly.entity_id
_entity_poly.type
_entity_poly.pdbx_seq_one_letter_code
_entity_poly.pdbx_strand_id
1 'polypeptide(L)'
;MRGHAGFWLKALSQPTIDLTLRTDAGQLTRIIESPGLSLPQAELDALVAQLRTVAAKTLPQESLTYGIFSGEPERLARAVVTVISEEESGRPIAFNALSVMAVPLDGEPAEVTHLGLVMVDPDVRGQGLSWVLYGLTALVLFARDGLRPKWISNVTQVPAVVGMVSDTFSDVYPSPLPGARQSFAHLQLARGIMARHRAVFGVGEEAGFDEARSVITNAYTGGSDALKKTFDIAPKHRNAVYNDFCERELDYARGDDVLQLGRIDLAGARRYVMREVPSGSLPALLAASAILALQRLVLPVVYWLDDSRAFGTLRPRKQDPEAIR
;
A
#
# COMPACT_ATOMS: atom_id res chain seq x y z
N MET A 1 11.70 -24.65 1.34
CA MET A 1 12.29 -23.99 2.54
C MET A 1 13.60 -23.23 2.26
N ARG A 2 14.54 -23.71 1.42
CA ARG A 2 15.78 -22.94 1.09
C ARG A 2 15.55 -21.60 0.36
N GLY A 3 14.45 -21.45 -0.39
CA GLY A 3 14.14 -20.21 -1.13
C GLY A 3 13.65 -19.03 -0.28
N HIS A 4 12.79 -19.26 0.72
CA HIS A 4 12.20 -18.18 1.52
C HIS A 4 13.20 -17.56 2.52
N ALA A 5 14.10 -18.35 3.11
CA ALA A 5 15.11 -17.81 4.03
C ALA A 5 16.12 -16.90 3.32
N GLY A 6 16.56 -17.28 2.11
CA GLY A 6 17.44 -16.43 1.28
C GLY A 6 16.78 -15.14 0.81
N PHE A 7 15.48 -15.19 0.50
CA PHE A 7 14.67 -14.01 0.18
C PHE A 7 14.68 -13.00 1.35
N TRP A 8 14.32 -13.44 2.56
CA TRP A 8 14.25 -12.55 3.72
C TRP A 8 15.64 -12.01 4.10
N LEU A 9 16.69 -12.82 3.98
CA LEU A 9 18.07 -12.35 4.22
C LEU A 9 18.44 -11.21 3.26
N LYS A 10 18.17 -11.37 1.96
CA LYS A 10 18.43 -10.34 0.94
C LYS A 10 17.57 -9.09 1.16
N ALA A 11 16.28 -9.28 1.47
CA ALA A 11 15.34 -8.19 1.74
C ALA A 11 15.79 -7.29 2.90
N LEU A 12 16.35 -7.89 3.94
CA LEU A 12 16.76 -7.20 5.16
C LEU A 12 18.19 -6.63 5.08
N SER A 13 19.04 -7.13 4.17
CA SER A 13 20.45 -6.71 4.08
C SER A 13 20.73 -5.61 3.06
N GLN A 14 19.84 -5.35 2.10
CA GLN A 14 20.08 -4.37 1.03
C GLN A 14 19.72 -2.93 1.45
N PRO A 15 20.45 -1.91 0.96
CA PRO A 15 20.14 -0.49 1.21
C PRO A 15 18.84 -0.04 0.55
N THR A 16 18.44 -0.67 -0.57
CA THR A 16 17.14 -0.52 -1.24
C THR A 16 16.66 -1.91 -1.67
N ILE A 17 15.35 -2.17 -1.57
CA ILE A 17 14.78 -3.45 -1.97
C ILE A 17 14.84 -3.58 -3.50
N ASP A 18 15.51 -4.62 -4.00
CA ASP A 18 15.28 -5.17 -5.35
C ASP A 18 15.30 -6.70 -5.28
N LEU A 19 14.09 -7.25 -5.16
CA LEU A 19 13.87 -8.65 -4.88
C LEU A 19 13.04 -9.28 -5.99
N THR A 20 13.47 -10.44 -6.42
CA THR A 20 12.77 -11.24 -7.42
C THR A 20 12.48 -12.61 -6.80
N LEU A 21 11.23 -13.04 -6.85
CA LEU A 21 10.78 -14.32 -6.29
C LEU A 21 9.70 -14.96 -7.17
N ARG A 22 9.61 -16.29 -7.11
CA ARG A 22 8.46 -17.02 -7.67
C ARG A 22 7.35 -17.00 -6.63
N THR A 23 6.23 -16.35 -6.95
CA THR A 23 5.05 -16.30 -6.07
C THR A 23 4.08 -17.43 -6.36
N ASP A 24 3.98 -17.84 -7.62
CA ASP A 24 3.14 -18.94 -8.09
C ASP A 24 3.82 -19.70 -9.24
N ALA A 25 3.28 -20.87 -9.60
CA ALA A 25 3.81 -21.66 -10.71
C ALA A 25 3.74 -20.87 -12.03
N GLY A 26 4.89 -20.65 -12.66
CA GLY A 26 5.00 -19.89 -13.91
C GLY A 26 4.92 -18.37 -13.75
N GLN A 27 4.95 -17.85 -12.52
CA GLN A 27 4.93 -16.40 -12.26
C GLN A 27 6.17 -15.94 -11.49
N LEU A 28 6.71 -14.82 -11.94
CA LEU A 28 7.86 -14.14 -11.36
C LEU A 28 7.42 -12.76 -10.86
N THR A 29 7.63 -12.50 -9.57
CA THR A 29 7.34 -11.22 -8.94
C THR A 29 8.64 -10.50 -8.62
N ARG A 30 8.76 -9.24 -9.06
CA ARG A 30 9.84 -8.32 -8.69
C ARG A 30 9.29 -7.18 -7.84
N ILE A 31 9.89 -6.92 -6.69
CA ILE A 31 9.59 -5.78 -5.80
C ILE A 31 10.80 -4.85 -5.82
N ILE A 32 10.59 -3.59 -6.19
CA ILE A 32 11.63 -2.54 -6.23
C ILE A 32 11.20 -1.37 -5.34
N GLU A 33 12.05 -0.98 -4.39
CA GLU A 33 11.88 0.21 -3.58
C GLU A 33 12.70 1.39 -4.11
N SER A 34 12.08 2.56 -4.12
CA SER A 34 12.64 3.82 -4.60
C SER A 34 13.31 3.68 -5.97
N PRO A 35 12.63 3.13 -7.00
CA PRO A 35 13.24 2.87 -8.31
C PRO A 35 13.94 4.08 -8.93
N GLY A 36 13.46 5.30 -8.66
CA GLY A 36 14.12 6.53 -9.12
C GLY A 36 15.48 6.83 -8.47
N LEU A 37 15.80 6.16 -7.36
CA LEU A 37 17.09 6.24 -6.66
C LEU A 37 17.90 4.94 -6.76
N SER A 38 17.24 3.81 -6.89
CA SER A 38 17.86 2.48 -6.82
C SER A 38 18.20 1.88 -8.18
N LEU A 39 17.53 2.29 -9.25
CA LEU A 39 17.77 1.78 -10.60
C LEU A 39 18.56 2.77 -11.46
N PRO A 40 19.46 2.28 -12.33
CA PRO A 40 20.00 3.07 -13.44
C PRO A 40 18.87 3.54 -14.38
N GLN A 41 19.05 4.67 -15.07
CA GLN A 41 18.03 5.25 -15.94
C GLN A 41 17.47 4.25 -16.97
N ALA A 42 18.33 3.45 -17.62
CA ALA A 42 17.88 2.45 -18.60
C ALA A 42 16.97 1.37 -18.00
N GLU A 43 17.22 0.95 -16.75
CA GLU A 43 16.37 -0.01 -16.04
C GLU A 43 15.07 0.65 -15.55
N LEU A 44 15.13 1.91 -15.15
CA LEU A 44 13.95 2.69 -14.79
C LEU A 44 13.02 2.86 -16.00
N ASP A 45 13.56 3.20 -17.16
CA ASP A 45 12.81 3.33 -18.41
C ASP A 45 12.16 1.99 -18.81
N ALA A 46 12.90 0.88 -18.66
CA ALA A 46 12.38 -0.45 -18.90
C ALA A 46 11.25 -0.83 -17.94
N LEU A 47 11.39 -0.50 -16.65
CA LEU A 47 10.34 -0.70 -15.65
C LEU A 47 9.08 0.09 -16.04
N VAL A 48 9.22 1.38 -16.36
CA VAL A 48 8.10 2.24 -16.77
C VAL A 48 7.41 1.69 -18.02
N ALA A 49 8.17 1.18 -19.00
CA ALA A 49 7.62 0.53 -20.19
C ALA A 49 6.80 -0.73 -19.85
N GLN A 50 7.25 -1.54 -18.88
CA GLN A 50 6.48 -2.69 -18.39
C GLN A 50 5.16 -2.26 -17.74
N LEU A 51 5.19 -1.22 -16.89
CA LEU A 51 3.98 -0.69 -16.25
C LEU A 51 2.97 -0.18 -17.29
N ARG A 52 3.45 0.58 -18.28
CA ARG A 52 2.63 1.09 -19.39
C ARG A 52 2.04 -0.04 -20.23
N THR A 53 2.76 -1.14 -20.42
CA THR A 53 2.26 -2.32 -21.15
C THR A 53 1.02 -2.93 -20.48
N VAL A 54 1.06 -3.12 -19.16
CA VAL A 54 -0.09 -3.63 -18.41
C VAL A 54 -1.23 -2.60 -18.38
N ALA A 55 -0.91 -1.33 -18.15
CA ALA A 55 -1.90 -0.27 -18.04
C ALA A 55 -2.61 0.03 -19.38
N ALA A 56 -1.94 -0.11 -20.52
CA ALA A 56 -2.55 0.09 -21.84
C ALA A 56 -3.67 -0.93 -22.16
N LYS A 57 -3.72 -2.07 -21.44
CA LYS A 57 -4.83 -3.03 -21.55
C LYS A 57 -6.07 -2.62 -20.74
N THR A 58 -5.91 -1.70 -19.79
CA THR A 58 -6.97 -1.33 -18.84
C THR A 58 -7.38 0.14 -18.93
N LEU A 59 -6.52 1.00 -19.49
CA LEU A 59 -6.71 2.43 -19.60
C LEU A 59 -6.44 2.93 -21.04
N PRO A 60 -7.09 4.03 -21.45
CA PRO A 60 -6.71 4.76 -22.66
C PRO A 60 -5.25 5.23 -22.59
N GLN A 61 -4.55 5.28 -23.72
CA GLN A 61 -3.13 5.67 -23.75
C GLN A 61 -2.86 7.08 -23.23
N GLU A 62 -3.79 8.01 -23.42
CA GLU A 62 -3.70 9.39 -22.94
C GLU A 62 -3.61 9.48 -21.41
N SER A 63 -4.07 8.45 -20.70
CA SER A 63 -4.05 8.34 -19.24
C SER A 63 -2.73 7.80 -18.67
N LEU A 64 -1.74 7.50 -19.52
CA LEU A 64 -0.45 6.91 -19.14
C LEU A 64 0.66 7.96 -18.91
N THR A 65 0.29 9.17 -18.50
CA THR A 65 1.22 10.31 -18.35
C THR A 65 1.35 10.80 -16.91
N TYR A 66 0.48 10.35 -16.01
CA TYR A 66 0.45 10.79 -14.61
C TYR A 66 1.10 9.77 -13.64
N GLY A 67 1.59 10.27 -12.50
CA GLY A 67 2.09 9.47 -11.39
C GLY A 67 3.27 8.58 -11.76
N ILE A 68 3.14 7.27 -11.53
CA ILE A 68 4.19 6.27 -11.81
C ILE A 68 4.50 6.13 -13.31
N PHE A 69 3.59 6.58 -14.18
CA PHE A 69 3.76 6.46 -15.62
C PHE A 69 4.57 7.60 -16.24
N SER A 70 4.88 8.68 -15.51
CA SER A 70 5.66 9.80 -16.07
C SER A 70 7.10 9.38 -16.41
N GLY A 71 7.65 8.43 -15.66
CA GLY A 71 9.06 8.04 -15.75
C GLY A 71 10.03 9.02 -15.08
N GLU A 72 9.52 10.08 -14.44
CA GLU A 72 10.33 11.07 -13.72
C GLU A 72 10.97 10.43 -12.47
N PRO A 73 12.31 10.37 -12.38
CA PRO A 73 13.01 9.76 -11.25
C PRO A 73 12.56 10.31 -9.90
N GLU A 74 12.27 11.61 -9.81
CA GLU A 74 11.83 12.28 -8.58
C GLU A 74 10.50 11.70 -8.06
N ARG A 75 9.56 11.35 -8.95
CA ARG A 75 8.29 10.72 -8.55
C ARG A 75 8.49 9.26 -8.15
N LEU A 76 9.37 8.57 -8.86
CA LEU A 76 9.71 7.17 -8.62
C LEU A 76 10.65 6.98 -7.40
N ALA A 77 11.28 8.04 -6.89
CA ALA A 77 12.16 8.00 -5.72
C ALA A 77 11.44 7.63 -4.42
N ARG A 78 10.13 7.90 -4.34
CA ARG A 78 9.28 7.57 -3.17
C ARG A 78 8.28 6.45 -3.46
N ALA A 79 8.48 5.71 -4.55
CA ALA A 79 7.61 4.62 -4.94
C ALA A 79 8.13 3.26 -4.45
N VAL A 80 7.22 2.31 -4.26
CA VAL A 80 7.57 0.89 -4.19
C VAL A 80 6.76 0.16 -5.25
N VAL A 81 7.44 -0.42 -6.22
CA VAL A 81 6.81 -1.02 -7.39
C VAL A 81 6.92 -2.54 -7.30
N THR A 82 5.79 -3.22 -7.43
CA THR A 82 5.71 -4.67 -7.53
C THR A 82 5.23 -5.01 -8.92
N VAL A 83 6.01 -5.76 -9.69
CA VAL A 83 5.63 -6.24 -11.04
C VAL A 83 5.55 -7.75 -11.00
N ILE A 84 4.46 -8.30 -11.54
CA ILE A 84 4.29 -9.74 -11.76
C ILE A 84 4.38 -9.98 -13.26
N SER A 85 5.24 -10.91 -13.64
CA SER A 85 5.46 -11.35 -15.02
C SER A 85 5.28 -12.86 -15.16
N GLU A 86 4.90 -13.29 -16.36
CA GLU A 86 5.01 -14.68 -16.78
C GLU A 86 6.48 -15.10 -16.80
N GLU A 87 6.80 -16.25 -16.22
CA GLU A 87 8.18 -16.73 -16.10
C GLU A 87 8.78 -17.16 -17.43
N GLU A 88 7.99 -17.77 -18.31
CA GLU A 88 8.46 -18.28 -19.60
C GLU A 88 8.71 -17.15 -20.60
N SER A 89 7.78 -16.21 -20.71
CA SER A 89 7.80 -15.13 -21.70
C SER A 89 8.44 -13.84 -21.18
N GLY A 90 8.55 -13.67 -19.85
CA GLY A 90 8.91 -12.42 -19.20
C GLY A 90 7.83 -11.33 -19.31
N ARG A 91 6.66 -11.63 -19.88
CA ARG A 91 5.58 -10.67 -20.14
C ARG A 91 5.00 -10.15 -18.83
N PRO A 92 4.93 -8.83 -18.58
CA PRO A 92 4.29 -8.29 -17.40
C PRO A 92 2.77 -8.47 -17.49
N ILE A 93 2.16 -8.96 -16.41
CA ILE A 93 0.72 -9.27 -16.34
C ILE A 93 -0.01 -8.48 -15.25
N ALA A 94 0.71 -8.01 -14.24
CA ALA A 94 0.13 -7.15 -13.20
C ALA A 94 1.20 -6.29 -12.54
N PHE A 95 0.78 -5.18 -11.95
CA PHE A 95 1.63 -4.41 -11.05
C PHE A 95 0.86 -3.71 -9.94
N ASN A 96 1.58 -3.38 -8.88
CA ASN A 96 1.20 -2.44 -7.83
C ASN A 96 2.28 -1.36 -7.72
N ALA A 97 1.88 -0.11 -7.54
CA ALA A 97 2.78 1.00 -7.28
C ALA A 97 2.35 1.75 -6.02
N LEU A 98 3.04 1.48 -4.90
CA LEU A 98 2.89 2.20 -3.65
C LEU A 98 3.62 3.54 -3.72
N SER A 99 3.20 4.51 -2.91
CA SER A 99 3.91 5.78 -2.71
C SER A 99 4.06 6.08 -1.22
N VAL A 100 5.22 6.58 -0.81
CA VAL A 100 5.49 6.96 0.58
C VAL A 100 5.38 8.48 0.73
N MET A 101 4.52 8.92 1.65
CA MET A 101 4.26 10.34 1.93
C MET A 101 4.76 10.69 3.33
N ALA A 102 5.48 11.80 3.47
CA ALA A 102 5.81 12.38 4.77
C ALA A 102 4.70 13.35 5.19
N VAL A 103 4.00 13.01 6.28
CA VAL A 103 2.85 13.74 6.79
C VAL A 103 3.07 14.05 8.28
N PRO A 104 3.02 15.32 8.72
CA PRO A 104 3.10 15.70 10.11
C PRO A 104 1.98 15.05 10.92
N LEU A 105 2.38 14.43 12.01
CA LEU A 105 1.52 13.87 13.03
C LEU A 105 2.10 14.29 14.37
N ASP A 106 1.32 15.03 15.16
CA ASP A 106 1.73 15.55 16.47
C ASP A 106 3.02 16.39 16.41
N GLY A 107 3.18 17.16 15.32
CA GLY A 107 4.33 18.04 15.09
C GLY A 107 5.57 17.36 14.48
N GLU A 108 5.55 16.04 14.32
CA GLU A 108 6.67 15.26 13.80
C GLU A 108 6.34 14.65 12.42
N PRO A 109 7.30 14.49 11.50
CA PRO A 109 7.06 13.80 10.24
C PRO A 109 6.76 12.32 10.49
N ALA A 110 5.61 11.85 10.02
CA ALA A 110 5.24 10.44 9.97
C ALA A 110 5.16 9.96 8.52
N GLU A 111 5.67 8.76 8.25
CA GLU A 111 5.52 8.12 6.95
C GLU A 111 4.14 7.47 6.81
N VAL A 112 3.45 7.77 5.72
CA VAL A 112 2.21 7.12 5.30
C VAL A 112 2.45 6.43 3.97
N THR A 113 2.33 5.10 3.94
CA THR A 113 2.41 4.32 2.70
C THR A 113 1.05 4.26 2.02
N HIS A 114 0.92 4.93 0.89
CA HIS A 114 -0.26 4.83 0.05
C HIS A 114 -0.25 3.51 -0.74
N LEU A 115 -1.35 2.75 -0.67
CA LEU A 115 -1.52 1.47 -1.36
C LEU A 115 -1.55 1.61 -2.89
N GLY A 116 -1.83 2.81 -3.38
CA GLY A 116 -1.54 3.22 -4.74
C GLY A 116 -2.25 2.42 -5.83
N LEU A 117 -1.68 2.51 -7.02
CA LEU A 117 -2.29 2.00 -8.23
C LEU A 117 -2.06 0.50 -8.37
N VAL A 118 -3.13 -0.25 -8.62
CA VAL A 118 -3.04 -1.66 -8.99
C VAL A 118 -3.70 -1.88 -10.34
N MET A 119 -2.94 -2.53 -11.22
CA MET A 119 -3.40 -2.91 -12.55
C MET A 119 -3.13 -4.39 -12.76
N VAL A 120 -4.14 -5.07 -13.26
CA VAL A 120 -4.08 -6.49 -13.63
C VAL A 120 -4.61 -6.61 -15.05
N ASP A 121 -3.82 -7.24 -15.90
CA ASP A 121 -4.19 -7.62 -17.25
C ASP A 121 -5.55 -8.34 -17.22
N PRO A 122 -6.58 -7.82 -17.95
CA PRO A 122 -7.93 -8.39 -17.95
C PRO A 122 -7.97 -9.90 -18.20
N ASP A 123 -7.06 -10.42 -19.01
CA ASP A 123 -7.03 -11.81 -19.45
C ASP A 123 -6.63 -12.78 -18.31
N VAL A 124 -6.05 -12.27 -17.21
CA VAL A 124 -5.57 -13.08 -16.07
C VAL A 124 -6.19 -12.67 -14.73
N ARG A 125 -7.26 -11.87 -14.74
CA ARG A 125 -7.96 -11.48 -13.50
C ARG A 125 -8.55 -12.68 -12.79
N GLY A 126 -8.64 -12.60 -11.46
CA GLY A 126 -9.22 -13.66 -10.62
C GLY A 126 -8.26 -14.79 -10.24
N GLN A 127 -7.01 -14.77 -10.69
CA GLN A 127 -5.97 -15.76 -10.35
C GLN A 127 -5.30 -15.50 -8.98
N GLY A 128 -6.00 -14.89 -8.02
CA GLY A 128 -5.47 -14.66 -6.67
C GLY A 128 -4.38 -13.58 -6.52
N LEU A 129 -3.96 -12.91 -7.59
CA LEU A 129 -2.84 -11.95 -7.60
C LEU A 129 -2.92 -10.81 -6.56
N SER A 130 -4.12 -10.49 -6.07
CA SER A 130 -4.33 -9.41 -5.09
C SER A 130 -3.53 -9.59 -3.80
N TRP A 131 -3.25 -10.83 -3.36
CA TRP A 131 -2.46 -11.05 -2.15
C TRP A 131 -1.01 -10.59 -2.33
N VAL A 132 -0.42 -10.87 -3.50
CA VAL A 132 0.94 -10.44 -3.86
C VAL A 132 0.99 -8.91 -3.99
N LEU A 133 0.03 -8.35 -4.72
CA LEU A 133 0.03 -6.94 -5.11
C LEU A 133 -0.22 -5.99 -3.92
N TYR A 134 -1.00 -6.39 -2.92
CA TYR A 134 -1.32 -5.53 -1.77
C TYR A 134 -0.66 -5.95 -0.46
N GLY A 135 -0.55 -7.26 -0.22
CA GLY A 135 -0.17 -7.78 1.09
C GLY A 135 1.31 -8.10 1.22
N LEU A 136 1.91 -8.74 0.21
CA LEU A 136 3.32 -9.15 0.27
C LEU A 136 4.24 -7.94 0.40
N THR A 137 4.08 -6.93 -0.44
CA THR A 137 4.92 -5.73 -0.42
C THR A 137 4.77 -4.96 0.88
N ALA A 138 3.55 -4.80 1.38
CA ALA A 138 3.32 -4.18 2.69
C ALA A 138 3.99 -4.98 3.83
N LEU A 139 3.91 -6.31 3.80
CA LEU A 139 4.58 -7.17 4.79
C LEU A 139 6.10 -7.05 4.73
N VAL A 140 6.69 -7.00 3.53
CA VAL A 140 8.14 -6.85 3.35
C VAL A 140 8.60 -5.50 3.90
N LEU A 141 7.89 -4.41 3.60
CA LEU A 141 8.20 -3.08 4.14
C LEU A 141 8.04 -3.01 5.66
N PHE A 142 7.02 -3.67 6.22
CA PHE A 142 6.81 -3.78 7.66
C PHE A 142 7.94 -4.56 8.34
N ALA A 143 8.34 -5.70 7.78
CA ALA A 143 9.45 -6.51 8.30
C ALA A 143 10.79 -5.76 8.22
N ARG A 144 11.05 -5.06 7.12
CA ARG A 144 12.26 -4.27 6.91
C ARG A 144 12.40 -3.14 7.92
N ASP A 145 11.29 -2.52 8.30
CA ASP A 145 11.29 -1.47 9.33
C ASP A 145 11.25 -2.02 10.76
N GLY A 146 11.75 -3.25 10.94
CA GLY A 146 11.85 -3.89 12.25
C GLY A 146 10.51 -4.23 12.86
N LEU A 147 9.43 -4.39 12.08
CA LEU A 147 8.07 -4.68 12.53
C LEU A 147 7.41 -3.55 13.33
N ARG A 148 7.87 -2.31 13.12
CA ARG A 148 7.26 -1.11 13.72
C ARG A 148 5.96 -0.77 12.98
N PRO A 149 4.87 -0.43 13.69
CA PRO A 149 3.60 -0.12 13.03
C PRO A 149 3.74 1.06 12.07
N LYS A 150 3.23 0.93 10.84
CA LYS A 150 3.22 2.00 9.83
C LYS A 150 1.81 2.41 9.47
N TRP A 151 1.65 3.69 9.13
CA TRP A 151 0.40 4.20 8.58
C TRP A 151 0.28 3.80 7.11
N ILE A 152 -0.92 3.36 6.74
CA ILE A 152 -1.28 3.11 5.35
C ILE A 152 -2.41 4.05 4.95
N SER A 153 -2.44 4.43 3.67
CA SER A 153 -3.58 5.13 3.08
C SER A 153 -4.08 4.42 1.83
N ASN A 154 -5.38 4.55 1.57
CA ASN A 154 -6.03 4.06 0.36
C ASN A 154 -7.04 5.11 -0.10
N VAL A 155 -7.11 5.35 -1.40
CA VAL A 155 -8.05 6.30 -2.03
C VAL A 155 -8.80 5.52 -3.09
N THR A 156 -10.12 5.37 -2.93
CA THR A 156 -10.91 4.57 -3.87
C THR A 156 -12.41 4.79 -3.76
N GLN A 157 -13.10 4.60 -4.88
CA GLN A 157 -14.56 4.43 -4.97
C GLN A 157 -14.98 2.97 -5.15
N VAL A 158 -14.05 2.02 -5.14
CA VAL A 158 -14.32 0.61 -5.43
C VAL A 158 -14.64 -0.17 -4.14
N PRO A 159 -15.87 -0.71 -3.98
CA PRO A 159 -16.25 -1.42 -2.75
C PRO A 159 -15.36 -2.60 -2.39
N ALA A 160 -14.93 -3.38 -3.39
CA ALA A 160 -14.02 -4.50 -3.18
C ALA A 160 -12.69 -4.06 -2.53
N VAL A 161 -12.17 -2.89 -2.89
CA VAL A 161 -10.92 -2.34 -2.34
C VAL A 161 -11.16 -1.79 -0.94
N VAL A 162 -12.26 -1.08 -0.70
CA VAL A 162 -12.66 -0.60 0.65
C VAL A 162 -12.74 -1.76 1.65
N GLY A 163 -13.37 -2.86 1.23
CA GLY A 163 -13.46 -4.09 2.01
C GLY A 163 -12.11 -4.76 2.21
N MET A 164 -11.30 -4.88 1.16
CA MET A 164 -9.96 -5.47 1.26
C MET A 164 -9.07 -4.75 2.28
N VAL A 165 -9.07 -3.42 2.25
CA VAL A 165 -8.29 -2.61 3.20
C VAL A 165 -8.80 -2.80 4.63
N SER A 166 -10.13 -2.77 4.83
CA SER A 166 -10.75 -2.99 6.14
C SER A 166 -10.51 -4.39 6.70
N ASP A 167 -10.47 -5.40 5.84
CA ASP A 167 -10.23 -6.80 6.23
C ASP A 167 -8.74 -7.07 6.53
N THR A 168 -7.82 -6.28 5.95
CA THR A 168 -6.37 -6.53 6.00
C THR A 168 -5.66 -5.75 7.09
N PHE A 169 -5.97 -4.45 7.23
CA PHE A 169 -5.24 -3.53 8.10
C PHE A 169 -5.98 -3.32 9.43
N SER A 170 -5.25 -2.84 10.44
CA SER A 170 -5.79 -2.49 11.75
C SER A 170 -6.18 -1.02 11.81
N ASP A 171 -7.07 -0.65 12.74
CA ASP A 171 -7.49 0.73 13.00
C ASP A 171 -7.97 1.50 11.74
N VAL A 172 -8.64 0.83 10.80
CA VAL A 172 -9.05 1.44 9.53
C VAL A 172 -10.22 2.43 9.73
N TYR A 173 -10.06 3.65 9.21
CA TYR A 173 -11.11 4.65 9.10
C TYR A 173 -11.06 5.38 7.75
N PRO A 174 -12.21 5.59 7.06
CA PRO A 174 -13.52 5.11 7.43
C PRO A 174 -13.70 3.63 7.07
N SER A 175 -14.58 2.96 7.81
CA SER A 175 -14.95 1.56 7.59
C SER A 175 -16.38 1.37 8.10
N PRO A 176 -17.22 0.56 7.42
CA PRO A 176 -18.58 0.29 7.89
C PRO A 176 -18.63 -0.75 9.02
N LEU A 177 -17.49 -1.30 9.43
CA LEU A 177 -17.43 -2.28 10.51
C LEU A 177 -17.71 -1.64 11.87
N PRO A 178 -18.37 -2.37 12.79
CA PRO A 178 -18.62 -1.87 14.14
C PRO A 178 -17.33 -1.45 14.85
N GLY A 179 -17.35 -0.29 15.50
CA GLY A 179 -16.22 0.24 16.26
C GLY A 179 -15.20 1.03 15.44
N ALA A 180 -15.35 1.10 14.11
CA ALA A 180 -14.59 2.02 13.28
C ALA A 180 -14.89 3.47 13.72
N ARG A 181 -13.84 4.23 14.04
CA ARG A 181 -13.97 5.61 14.51
C ARG A 181 -12.83 6.48 13.98
N GLN A 182 -13.14 7.73 13.69
CA GLN A 182 -12.11 8.71 13.39
C GLN A 182 -11.35 9.01 14.67
N SER A 183 -10.04 8.77 14.64
CA SER A 183 -9.15 9.23 15.69
C SER A 183 -8.61 10.60 15.30
N PHE A 184 -8.05 11.33 16.28
CA PHE A 184 -7.36 12.59 15.97
C PHE A 184 -6.19 12.36 14.99
N ALA A 185 -5.49 11.24 15.09
CA ALA A 185 -4.44 10.86 14.14
C ALA A 185 -4.99 10.67 12.72
N HIS A 186 -6.15 10.01 12.57
CA HIS A 186 -6.82 9.88 11.27
C HIS A 186 -7.10 11.26 10.66
N LEU A 187 -7.68 12.17 11.45
CA LEU A 187 -8.00 13.52 10.98
C LEU A 187 -6.75 14.32 10.59
N GLN A 188 -5.71 14.33 11.44
CA GLN A 188 -4.47 15.05 11.15
C GLN A 188 -3.76 14.52 9.90
N LEU A 189 -3.64 13.20 9.77
CA LEU A 189 -3.03 12.58 8.60
C LEU A 189 -3.84 12.88 7.33
N ALA A 190 -5.17 12.74 7.38
CA ALA A 190 -6.01 13.02 6.22
C ALA A 190 -5.89 14.48 5.77
N ARG A 191 -5.92 15.44 6.70
CA ARG A 191 -5.67 16.87 6.40
C ARG A 191 -4.29 17.09 5.79
N GLY A 192 -3.25 16.51 6.40
CA GLY A 192 -1.87 16.66 5.93
C GLY A 192 -1.64 16.06 4.55
N ILE A 193 -2.30 14.94 4.25
CA ILE A 193 -2.33 14.29 2.93
C ILE A 193 -3.02 15.20 1.92
N MET A 194 -4.25 15.65 2.20
CA MET A 194 -5.00 16.46 1.25
C MET A 194 -4.35 17.82 0.97
N ALA A 195 -3.68 18.40 1.97
CA ALA A 195 -3.00 19.68 1.81
C ALA A 195 -1.73 19.63 0.94
N ARG A 196 -1.02 18.50 0.87
CA ARG A 196 0.32 18.43 0.22
C ARG A 196 0.53 17.30 -0.75
N HIS A 197 -0.27 16.25 -0.66
CA HIS A 197 -0.03 14.99 -1.35
C HIS A 197 -1.20 14.56 -2.23
N ARG A 198 -2.19 15.42 -2.49
CA ARG A 198 -3.31 15.14 -3.43
C ARG A 198 -2.83 14.67 -4.82
N ALA A 199 -1.70 15.24 -5.26
CA ALA A 199 -1.05 14.89 -6.52
C ALA A 199 -0.39 13.50 -6.52
N VAL A 200 -0.46 12.72 -5.43
CA VAL A 200 -0.10 11.29 -5.39
C VAL A 200 -1.26 10.39 -5.89
N PHE A 201 -2.49 10.90 -5.85
CA PHE A 201 -3.71 10.15 -6.21
C PHE A 201 -4.31 10.56 -7.56
N GLY A 202 -3.73 11.55 -8.23
CA GLY A 202 -4.25 12.14 -9.46
C GLY A 202 -5.48 13.01 -9.18
N VAL A 203 -5.52 13.61 -7.98
CA VAL A 203 -6.60 14.49 -7.53
C VAL A 203 -6.23 15.94 -7.85
N GLY A 204 -7.14 16.62 -8.56
CA GLY A 204 -6.97 18.01 -9.01
C GLY A 204 -7.07 19.03 -7.88
N GLU A 205 -6.90 20.32 -8.21
CA GLU A 205 -6.86 21.37 -7.19
C GLU A 205 -8.22 21.76 -6.63
N GLU A 206 -9.23 21.58 -7.47
CA GLU A 206 -10.64 21.86 -7.26
C GLU A 206 -11.38 20.75 -6.50
N ALA A 207 -10.72 19.62 -6.25
CA ALA A 207 -11.27 18.56 -5.42
C ALA A 207 -11.39 19.03 -3.97
N GLY A 208 -12.60 18.89 -3.41
CA GLY A 208 -12.85 19.14 -1.99
C GLY A 208 -12.50 17.95 -1.10
N PHE A 209 -12.50 18.17 0.21
CA PHE A 209 -12.35 17.11 1.21
C PHE A 209 -13.37 17.25 2.33
N ASP A 210 -14.26 16.27 2.45
CA ASP A 210 -15.19 16.12 3.57
C ASP A 210 -14.48 15.38 4.70
N GLU A 211 -13.98 16.14 5.68
CA GLU A 211 -13.20 15.60 6.78
C GLU A 211 -13.99 14.66 7.69
N ALA A 212 -15.30 14.90 7.85
CA ALA A 212 -16.14 14.12 8.74
C ALA A 212 -16.32 12.71 8.20
N ARG A 213 -16.56 12.59 6.89
CA ARG A 213 -16.73 11.31 6.20
C ARG A 213 -15.42 10.73 5.66
N SER A 214 -14.35 11.52 5.66
CA SER A 214 -13.08 11.21 5.00
C SER A 214 -13.27 10.87 3.51
N VAL A 215 -14.01 11.75 2.82
CA VAL A 215 -14.35 11.62 1.40
C VAL A 215 -13.70 12.76 0.62
N ILE A 216 -12.94 12.41 -0.42
CA ILE A 216 -12.43 13.35 -1.41
C ILE A 216 -13.54 13.55 -2.44
N THR A 217 -14.04 14.76 -2.56
CA THR A 217 -15.11 15.08 -3.51
C THR A 217 -14.53 15.50 -4.84
N ASN A 218 -15.12 15.05 -5.95
CA ASN A 218 -14.62 15.37 -7.30
C ASN A 218 -13.13 15.00 -7.47
N ALA A 219 -12.77 13.78 -7.11
CA ALA A 219 -11.39 13.30 -7.03
C ALA A 219 -10.73 13.07 -8.41
N TYR A 220 -11.52 12.86 -9.46
CA TYR A 220 -11.05 12.35 -10.75
C TYR A 220 -10.77 13.45 -11.78
N THR A 221 -9.87 14.37 -11.44
CA THR A 221 -9.63 15.55 -12.26
C THR A 221 -8.17 15.99 -12.38
N GLY A 222 -7.28 15.39 -11.60
CA GLY A 222 -5.83 15.64 -11.64
C GLY A 222 -5.08 14.65 -12.53
N GLY A 223 -5.72 14.14 -13.59
CA GLY A 223 -5.16 13.13 -14.50
C GLY A 223 -5.55 11.69 -14.16
N SER A 224 -6.43 11.49 -13.17
CA SER A 224 -7.00 10.18 -12.82
C SER A 224 -8.34 9.91 -13.52
N ASP A 225 -8.84 10.81 -14.37
CA ASP A 225 -10.17 10.81 -14.98
C ASP A 225 -10.59 9.46 -15.57
N ALA A 226 -9.68 8.77 -16.27
CA ALA A 226 -9.95 7.47 -16.87
C ALA A 226 -10.08 6.30 -15.87
N LEU A 227 -9.76 6.53 -14.60
CA LEU A 227 -9.95 5.59 -13.50
C LEU A 227 -11.37 5.69 -12.90
N LYS A 228 -12.13 6.74 -13.25
CA LYS A 228 -13.47 6.95 -12.72
C LYS A 228 -14.41 5.82 -13.14
N LYS A 229 -15.13 5.26 -12.16
CA LYS A 229 -16.11 4.20 -12.36
C LYS A 229 -17.48 4.65 -11.89
N THR A 230 -18.52 4.08 -12.47
CA THR A 230 -19.85 4.12 -11.86
C THR A 230 -19.97 3.06 -10.78
N PHE A 231 -20.94 3.21 -9.87
CA PHE A 231 -21.20 2.17 -8.87
C PHE A 231 -21.46 0.81 -9.53
N ASP A 232 -22.24 0.76 -10.61
CA ASP A 232 -22.64 -0.48 -11.29
C ASP A 232 -21.45 -1.29 -11.83
N ILE A 233 -20.44 -0.60 -12.39
CA ILE A 233 -19.27 -1.27 -12.95
C ILE A 233 -18.15 -1.48 -11.93
N ALA A 234 -18.19 -0.77 -10.79
CA ALA A 234 -17.18 -0.89 -9.76
C ALA A 234 -17.23 -2.31 -9.14
N PRO A 235 -16.09 -3.03 -9.08
CA PRO A 235 -16.03 -4.36 -8.48
C PRO A 235 -16.61 -4.37 -7.06
N LYS A 236 -17.60 -5.24 -6.84
CA LYS A 236 -18.27 -5.39 -5.55
C LYS A 236 -17.46 -6.27 -4.60
N HIS A 237 -17.54 -5.95 -3.31
CA HIS A 237 -17.06 -6.84 -2.28
C HIS A 237 -18.06 -7.97 -2.03
N ARG A 238 -17.55 -9.16 -1.63
CA ARG A 238 -18.36 -10.33 -1.27
C ARG A 238 -19.30 -10.09 -0.07
N ASN A 239 -18.89 -9.20 0.83
CA ASN A 239 -19.71 -8.76 1.97
C ASN A 239 -20.41 -7.46 1.58
N ALA A 240 -21.74 -7.50 1.52
CA ALA A 240 -22.59 -6.41 1.06
C ALA A 240 -22.40 -5.12 1.86
N VAL A 241 -22.03 -5.19 3.14
CA VAL A 241 -21.85 -4.01 4.00
C VAL A 241 -20.91 -2.95 3.41
N TYR A 242 -19.87 -3.38 2.67
CA TYR A 242 -18.94 -2.48 2.00
C TYR A 242 -19.51 -1.89 0.72
N ASN A 243 -20.37 -2.63 0.02
CA ASN A 243 -21.07 -2.14 -1.17
C ASN A 243 -22.06 -1.04 -0.75
N ASP A 244 -22.89 -1.32 0.26
CA ASP A 244 -23.90 -0.41 0.78
C ASP A 244 -23.25 0.84 1.40
N PHE A 245 -22.08 0.69 2.02
CA PHE A 245 -21.28 1.81 2.51
C PHE A 245 -20.86 2.73 1.37
N CYS A 246 -20.21 2.21 0.34
CA CYS A 246 -19.75 3.04 -0.77
C CYS A 246 -20.92 3.69 -1.52
N GLU A 247 -22.00 2.96 -1.75
CA GLU A 247 -23.20 3.49 -2.42
C GLU A 247 -23.81 4.67 -1.67
N ARG A 248 -23.84 4.59 -0.33
CA ARG A 248 -24.40 5.65 0.51
C ARG A 248 -23.47 6.84 0.68
N GLU A 249 -22.16 6.60 0.84
CA GLU A 249 -21.22 7.67 1.18
C GLU A 249 -20.70 8.45 -0.03
N LEU A 250 -20.67 7.85 -1.23
CA LEU A 250 -20.02 8.41 -2.41
C LEU A 250 -21.01 8.89 -3.47
N ASP A 251 -20.76 10.09 -4.00
CA ASP A 251 -21.35 10.52 -5.25
C ASP A 251 -20.46 10.07 -6.43
N TYR A 252 -20.81 8.94 -7.05
CA TYR A 252 -20.11 8.40 -8.21
C TYR A 252 -20.23 9.30 -9.46
N ALA A 253 -21.31 10.06 -9.59
CA ALA A 253 -21.52 10.96 -10.72
C ALA A 253 -20.57 12.16 -10.63
N ARG A 254 -20.39 12.72 -9.43
CA ARG A 254 -19.34 13.71 -9.15
C ARG A 254 -17.94 13.08 -9.25
N GLY A 255 -17.79 11.83 -8.81
CA GLY A 255 -16.51 11.12 -8.79
C GLY A 255 -15.83 11.28 -7.44
N ASP A 256 -16.53 10.90 -6.38
CA ASP A 256 -15.99 10.91 -5.03
C ASP A 256 -15.17 9.65 -4.75
N ASP A 257 -14.12 9.79 -3.93
CA ASP A 257 -13.34 8.67 -3.40
C ASP A 257 -13.33 8.70 -1.87
N VAL A 258 -13.33 7.52 -1.25
CA VAL A 258 -13.03 7.40 0.18
C VAL A 258 -11.52 7.46 0.38
N LEU A 259 -11.05 8.31 1.29
CA LEU A 259 -9.70 8.26 1.83
C LEU A 259 -9.70 7.43 3.11
N GLN A 260 -9.27 6.17 3.01
CA GLN A 260 -9.05 5.30 4.16
C GLN A 260 -7.64 5.44 4.69
N LEU A 261 -7.53 5.56 6.01
CA LEU A 261 -6.30 5.45 6.77
C LEU A 261 -6.39 4.24 7.68
N GLY A 262 -5.29 3.52 7.82
CA GLY A 262 -5.19 2.41 8.74
C GLY A 262 -3.74 2.16 9.12
N ARG A 263 -3.48 1.02 9.75
CA ARG A 263 -2.14 0.63 10.19
C ARG A 263 -1.80 -0.77 9.75
N ILE A 264 -0.60 -0.94 9.23
CA ILE A 264 0.06 -2.24 9.24
C ILE A 264 0.76 -2.40 10.57
N ASP A 265 0.35 -3.42 11.31
CA ASP A 265 0.92 -3.79 12.59
C ASP A 265 1.06 -5.30 12.67
N LEU A 266 1.62 -5.80 13.78
CA LEU A 266 1.82 -7.23 13.93
C LEU A 266 0.50 -8.02 13.97
N ALA A 267 -0.61 -7.39 14.40
CA ALA A 267 -1.93 -8.01 14.35
C ALA A 267 -2.41 -8.18 12.90
N GLY A 268 -2.23 -7.16 12.06
CA GLY A 268 -2.48 -7.22 10.61
C GLY A 268 -1.57 -8.24 9.92
N ALA A 269 -0.27 -8.21 10.18
CA ALA A 269 0.69 -9.18 9.66
C ALA A 269 0.35 -10.62 10.07
N ARG A 270 -0.12 -10.82 11.31
CA ARG A 270 -0.61 -12.12 11.78
C ARG A 270 -1.86 -12.58 11.04
N ARG A 271 -2.87 -11.70 10.87
CA ARG A 271 -4.08 -12.03 10.08
C ARG A 271 -3.70 -12.42 8.65
N TYR A 272 -2.75 -11.68 8.06
CA TYR A 272 -2.20 -11.97 6.75
C TYR A 272 -1.55 -13.36 6.68
N VAL A 273 -0.61 -13.67 7.57
CA VAL A 273 0.08 -14.99 7.58
C VAL A 273 -0.88 -16.14 7.88
N MET A 274 -1.81 -15.98 8.82
CA MET A 274 -2.74 -17.04 9.21
C MET A 274 -3.82 -17.32 8.17
N ARG A 275 -4.01 -16.44 7.18
CA ARG A 275 -4.92 -16.69 6.05
C ARG A 275 -4.34 -17.73 5.06
N GLU A 276 -3.02 -17.84 4.99
CA GLU A 276 -2.29 -18.80 4.14
C GLU A 276 -1.98 -20.13 4.87
N VAL A 277 -2.11 -20.18 6.20
CA VAL A 277 -1.86 -21.39 7.00
C VAL A 277 -3.19 -22.03 7.41
N PRO A 278 -3.45 -23.32 7.08
CA PRO A 278 -4.71 -23.99 7.45
C PRO A 278 -4.99 -23.92 8.96
N SER A 279 -6.20 -23.47 9.32
CA SER A 279 -6.66 -23.40 10.70
C SER A 279 -6.74 -24.81 11.32
N GLY A 280 -6.21 -24.96 12.53
CA GLY A 280 -6.25 -26.22 13.28
C GLY A 280 -4.98 -27.08 13.24
N SER A 281 -3.90 -26.61 12.62
CA SER A 281 -2.61 -27.33 12.57
C SER A 281 -1.63 -26.86 13.67
N LEU A 282 -0.83 -27.79 14.21
CA LEU A 282 0.28 -27.50 15.15
C LEU A 282 1.23 -26.37 14.67
N PRO A 283 1.56 -26.28 13.38
CA PRO A 283 2.31 -25.14 12.82
C PRO A 283 1.62 -23.78 12.99
N ALA A 284 0.29 -23.69 12.89
CA ALA A 284 -0.45 -22.44 13.09
C ALA A 284 -0.35 -21.95 14.55
N LEU A 285 -0.38 -22.87 15.52
CA LEU A 285 -0.18 -22.56 16.94
C LEU A 285 1.26 -22.11 17.25
N LEU A 286 2.25 -22.75 16.63
CA LEU A 286 3.66 -22.34 16.76
C LEU A 286 3.90 -20.96 16.13
N ALA A 287 3.35 -20.71 14.94
CA ALA A 287 3.43 -19.41 14.29
C ALA A 287 2.76 -18.31 15.14
N ALA A 288 1.55 -18.56 15.66
CA ALA A 288 0.87 -17.63 16.55
C ALA A 288 1.65 -17.37 17.85
N SER A 289 2.27 -18.39 18.44
CA SER A 289 3.09 -18.27 19.65
C SER A 289 4.39 -17.50 19.39
N ALA A 290 5.07 -17.77 18.28
CA ALA A 290 6.27 -17.03 17.86
C ALA A 290 5.95 -15.55 17.63
N ILE A 291 4.82 -15.26 16.96
CA ILE A 291 4.35 -13.88 16.76
C ILE A 291 4.06 -13.20 18.09
N LEU A 292 3.40 -13.88 19.04
CA LEU A 292 3.11 -13.32 20.36
C LEU A 292 4.39 -13.04 21.16
N ALA A 293 5.36 -13.95 21.14
CA ALA A 293 6.66 -13.75 21.78
C ALA A 293 7.42 -12.57 21.14
N LEU A 294 7.37 -12.46 19.81
CA LEU A 294 7.94 -11.34 19.07
C LEU A 294 7.27 -10.02 19.49
N GLN A 295 5.94 -9.98 19.55
CA GLN A 295 5.17 -8.79 19.92
C GLN A 295 5.41 -8.30 21.34
N ARG A 296 5.42 -9.23 22.30
CA ARG A 296 5.33 -8.89 23.73
C ARG A 296 6.66 -8.90 24.45
N LEU A 297 7.68 -9.58 23.91
CA LEU A 297 8.97 -9.75 24.58
C LEU A 297 10.11 -9.22 23.73
N VAL A 298 10.25 -9.71 22.50
CA VAL A 298 11.46 -9.43 21.70
C VAL A 298 11.45 -8.00 21.16
N LEU A 299 10.39 -7.60 20.45
CA LEU A 299 10.31 -6.28 19.81
C LEU A 299 10.35 -5.13 20.82
N PRO A 300 9.61 -5.15 21.94
CA PRO A 300 9.70 -4.08 22.93
C PRO A 300 11.11 -3.90 23.50
N VAL A 301 11.82 -5.00 23.76
CA VAL A 301 13.21 -4.93 24.25
C VAL A 301 14.15 -4.39 23.18
N VAL A 302 14.04 -4.87 21.94
CA VAL A 302 14.86 -4.37 20.81
C VAL A 302 14.59 -2.88 20.58
N TYR A 303 13.34 -2.45 20.59
CA TYR A 303 12.98 -1.05 20.40
C TYR A 303 13.39 -0.15 21.56
N TRP A 304 13.44 -0.69 22.78
CA TRP A 304 13.91 0.05 23.95
C TRP A 304 15.43 0.23 23.92
N LEU A 305 16.16 -0.72 23.34
CA LEU A 305 17.62 -0.65 23.15
C LEU A 305 18.03 0.14 21.89
N ASP A 306 17.11 0.38 20.96
CA ASP A 306 17.33 1.20 19.76
C ASP A 306 17.08 2.68 20.08
N ASP A 307 18.16 3.41 20.39
CA ASP A 307 18.13 4.84 20.67
C ASP A 307 18.19 5.73 19.42
N SER A 308 18.14 5.13 18.22
CA SER A 308 18.24 5.85 16.95
C SER A 308 16.88 6.27 16.38
N ARG A 309 15.77 5.61 16.79
CA ARG A 309 14.43 5.83 16.24
C ARG A 309 13.36 5.96 17.33
N ALA A 310 12.34 6.78 17.08
CA ALA A 310 11.22 6.93 18.00
C ALA A 310 10.30 5.69 18.01
N PHE A 311 9.73 5.37 19.17
CA PHE A 311 8.72 4.30 19.31
C PHE A 311 7.73 4.59 20.43
N GLY A 312 6.49 4.94 20.08
CA GLY A 312 5.51 5.38 21.07
C GLY A 312 6.01 6.62 21.80
N THR A 313 6.22 6.51 23.12
CA THR A 313 6.79 7.59 23.94
C THR A 313 8.32 7.59 23.98
N LEU A 314 8.99 6.56 23.45
CA LEU A 314 10.44 6.48 23.38
C LEU A 314 10.95 7.43 22.29
N ARG A 315 11.89 8.30 22.65
CA ARG A 315 12.52 9.27 21.74
C ARG A 315 13.99 8.90 21.53
N PRO A 316 14.52 9.13 20.32
CA PRO A 316 15.92 8.86 20.04
C PRO A 316 16.84 9.80 20.82
N ARG A 317 18.06 9.34 21.14
CA ARG A 317 19.04 10.09 21.95
C ARG A 317 19.64 11.28 21.21
N LYS A 318 19.74 11.20 19.88
CA LYS A 318 20.16 12.31 19.01
C LYS A 318 19.02 12.57 18.01
N GLN A 319 18.44 13.75 18.06
CA GLN A 319 17.64 14.28 16.95
C GLN A 319 18.62 14.81 15.92
N ASP A 320 18.72 14.16 14.76
CA ASP A 320 19.60 14.64 13.70
C ASP A 320 18.93 15.85 13.02
N PRO A 321 19.48 17.08 13.13
CA PRO A 321 18.82 18.28 12.62
C PRO A 321 18.71 18.32 11.09
N GLU A 322 19.46 17.48 10.38
CA GLU A 322 19.54 17.48 8.92
C GLU A 322 18.48 16.61 8.23
N ALA A 323 17.73 15.77 8.94
CA ALA A 323 16.65 14.96 8.36
C ALA A 323 15.36 15.77 8.03
N ILE A 324 15.38 17.09 8.26
CA ILE A 324 14.25 18.02 8.06
C ILE A 324 14.38 18.83 6.74
N ARG A 325 15.37 18.54 5.88
CA ARG A 325 15.48 19.18 4.56
C ARG A 325 15.00 18.29 3.41
#